data_AF-A0A0D2D9I4-F1
#
_entry.id   AF-A0A0D2D9I4-F1
#
_cell.length_a   1.000
_cell.length_b   1.000
_cell.length_c   1.000
_cell.angle_alpha   90.00
_cell.angle_beta   90.00
_cell.angle_gamma   90.00
#
_symmetry.space_group_name_H-M   'P 1'
#
loop_
_entity.id
_entity.type
_entity.pdbx_description
1 polymer ?
#
loop_
_entity_poly.entity_id
_entity_poly.type
_entity_poly.pdbx_seq_one_letter_code
_entity_poly.pdbx_strand_id
1 'polypeptide(L)'
;MIDYYGTGNPPVEHDYTHPERHYKGLIRYGDHGNTLNDPSKWRLNTDWGEPPIELCWACGWSTDEQSSSYSPRIHIMHTRRNMGLWSLGSKWLLCDRPNDETMGNNYMTWEFLRKHEEDHNIPLVKEMRVLTEPDDPIQFTVISRAQGVLLSSVWESLTAQQKSSYADQLVDILKQLRQFTASRPQKVNGDRLYDSVLDPCSKRVAPTCHKVEFTADEWLENMSEEIRCGIAALHETTDPELVEEKFREIKDNFPSGGPYVLTHGDLNFTNIIVKDDKIEAIIDWEYAGYLPWWAEKFMNRRDAPGESVELFNLVWPRVHPDLSDSSDRWARLVKQLSPVVEAIRRTRILHERTVDNWFRPAFCECKPYGGEIHSFAIGGPWKHRVIDWRNDEYSGLVNITLHKGEKKLDWDERDELLRKEKEIAEKEKEIAEKEKEIAEKERQRETSHFTMMEF
;
A
#
# COMPACT_ATOMS: atom_id res chain seq x y z
N MET A 1 -5.71 2.60 -4.09
CA MET A 1 -6.92 2.27 -4.90
C MET A 1 -7.33 3.47 -5.75
N ILE A 2 -7.20 3.35 -7.09
CA ILE A 2 -7.51 4.27 -8.25
C ILE A 2 -6.25 4.45 -9.11
N ASP A 3 -6.40 4.24 -10.44
CA ASP A 3 -5.39 4.26 -11.52
C ASP A 3 -4.01 3.70 -11.16
N TYR A 4 -3.98 2.41 -10.82
CA TYR A 4 -2.74 1.71 -10.52
C TYR A 4 -1.71 1.69 -11.68
N TYR A 5 -2.06 2.10 -12.91
CA TYR A 5 -1.14 2.03 -14.05
C TYR A 5 -1.39 3.06 -15.18
N GLY A 6 -2.05 4.20 -14.93
CA GLY A 6 -2.31 5.18 -16.02
C GLY A 6 -3.11 4.61 -17.21
N THR A 7 -3.79 3.47 -16.99
CA THR A 7 -4.56 2.70 -17.99
C THR A 7 -5.99 2.45 -17.53
N GLY A 8 -6.38 2.88 -16.32
CA GLY A 8 -7.76 2.76 -15.90
C GLY A 8 -8.63 3.70 -16.72
N ASN A 9 -9.83 3.24 -17.04
CA ASN A 9 -10.78 4.05 -17.79
C ASN A 9 -11.03 5.34 -16.98
N PRO A 10 -10.80 6.52 -17.56
CA PRO A 10 -11.06 7.78 -16.86
C PRO A 10 -12.54 7.81 -16.44
N PRO A 11 -12.87 8.43 -15.30
CA PRO A 11 -14.26 8.61 -14.91
C PRO A 11 -15.03 9.29 -16.04
N VAL A 12 -16.05 8.60 -16.56
CA VAL A 12 -16.77 9.07 -17.73
C VAL A 12 -17.99 9.89 -17.30
N GLU A 13 -17.89 11.22 -17.40
CA GLU A 13 -19.06 12.08 -17.52
C GLU A 13 -19.40 12.24 -19.00
N HIS A 14 -20.13 11.28 -19.54
CA HIS A 14 -20.71 11.45 -20.86
C HIS A 14 -21.75 12.60 -20.81
N ASP A 15 -21.62 13.52 -21.74
CA ASP A 15 -22.63 14.48 -22.18
C ASP A 15 -23.71 13.79 -23.02
N TYR A 16 -24.75 13.32 -22.32
CA TYR A 16 -25.88 12.62 -22.92
C TYR A 16 -26.86 13.51 -23.68
N THR A 17 -26.58 14.81 -23.84
CA THR A 17 -27.47 15.68 -24.63
C THR A 17 -27.44 15.33 -26.12
N HIS A 18 -26.39 14.65 -26.60
CA HIS A 18 -26.33 14.16 -27.97
C HIS A 18 -25.44 12.90 -28.11
N PRO A 19 -25.90 11.81 -28.73
CA PRO A 19 -25.21 10.52 -28.72
C PRO A 19 -23.87 10.52 -29.51
N GLU A 20 -23.75 11.37 -30.53
CA GLU A 20 -22.51 11.52 -31.32
C GLU A 20 -21.34 12.13 -30.55
N ARG A 21 -21.59 12.74 -29.37
CA ARG A 21 -20.50 13.25 -28.51
C ARG A 21 -19.65 12.12 -27.93
N HIS A 22 -20.15 10.90 -27.94
CA HIS A 22 -19.49 9.73 -27.35
C HIS A 22 -19.36 8.56 -28.29
N TYR A 23 -20.28 8.42 -29.24
CA TYR A 23 -20.27 7.36 -30.23
C TYR A 23 -19.92 7.94 -31.59
N LYS A 24 -18.71 7.65 -32.06
CA LYS A 24 -18.27 8.03 -33.41
C LYS A 24 -18.93 7.11 -34.44
N GLY A 25 -19.26 7.66 -35.60
CA GLY A 25 -19.81 6.88 -36.71
C GLY A 25 -21.26 6.44 -36.51
N LEU A 26 -22.00 7.05 -35.57
CA LEU A 26 -23.45 6.90 -35.55
C LEU A 26 -24.04 7.39 -36.87
N ILE A 27 -25.07 6.70 -37.34
CA ILE A 27 -25.78 7.10 -38.53
C ILE A 27 -27.21 7.44 -38.15
N ARG A 28 -27.65 8.63 -38.53
CA ARG A 28 -29.00 9.11 -38.26
C ARG A 28 -29.99 8.38 -39.16
N TYR A 29 -31.06 7.88 -38.57
CA TYR A 29 -32.12 7.13 -39.29
C TYR A 29 -32.66 7.87 -40.54
N GLY A 30 -32.80 9.19 -40.47
CA GLY A 30 -33.33 10.01 -41.57
C GLY A 30 -32.37 10.22 -42.75
N ASP A 31 -31.06 10.01 -42.56
CA ASP A 31 -30.04 10.29 -43.58
C ASP A 31 -29.81 9.08 -44.52
N HIS A 32 -30.48 7.95 -44.25
CA HIS A 32 -30.23 6.66 -44.92
C HIS A 32 -31.12 6.34 -46.13
N GLY A 33 -32.21 7.08 -46.39
CA GLY A 33 -33.23 6.61 -47.34
C GLY A 33 -33.69 5.17 -47.06
N ASN A 34 -34.36 4.51 -48.00
CA ASN A 34 -34.95 3.15 -47.84
C ASN A 34 -33.96 1.98 -47.52
N THR A 35 -32.69 2.24 -47.21
CA THR A 35 -31.64 1.21 -47.04
C THR A 35 -31.64 0.48 -45.70
N LEU A 36 -32.35 0.99 -44.69
CA LEU A 36 -32.55 0.30 -43.40
C LEU A 36 -33.53 -0.89 -43.49
N ASN A 37 -34.26 -1.01 -44.61
CA ASN A 37 -35.16 -2.12 -44.88
C ASN A 37 -34.47 -3.31 -45.60
N ASP A 38 -33.15 -3.27 -45.76
CA ASP A 38 -32.37 -4.39 -46.32
C ASP A 38 -31.80 -5.25 -45.17
N PRO A 39 -32.49 -6.34 -44.76
CA PRO A 39 -32.04 -7.22 -43.68
C PRO A 39 -30.75 -7.99 -44.01
N SER A 40 -30.23 -7.91 -45.25
CA SER A 40 -28.91 -8.44 -45.61
C SER A 40 -27.76 -7.50 -45.21
N LYS A 41 -28.06 -6.22 -44.95
CA LYS A 41 -27.09 -5.19 -44.57
C LYS A 41 -27.18 -4.77 -43.11
N TRP A 42 -28.39 -4.77 -42.57
CA TRP A 42 -28.65 -4.37 -41.18
C TRP A 42 -29.55 -5.41 -40.52
N ARG A 43 -28.94 -6.31 -39.72
CA ARG A 43 -29.69 -7.10 -38.74
C ARG A 43 -29.59 -6.39 -37.40
N LEU A 44 -30.68 -5.77 -36.97
CA LEU A 44 -30.86 -5.56 -35.54
C LEU A 44 -31.00 -6.96 -34.95
N ASN A 45 -30.16 -7.30 -33.96
CA ASN A 45 -30.11 -8.63 -33.34
C ASN A 45 -31.37 -8.93 -32.49
N THR A 46 -32.50 -8.30 -32.82
CA THR A 46 -33.82 -8.46 -32.21
C THR A 46 -34.60 -9.61 -32.85
N ASP A 47 -33.95 -10.55 -33.54
CA ASP A 47 -34.61 -11.72 -34.14
C ASP A 47 -35.04 -12.67 -33.01
N TRP A 48 -36.33 -12.59 -32.68
CA TRP A 48 -37.05 -13.21 -31.57
C TRP A 48 -37.05 -14.75 -31.54
N GLY A 49 -35.89 -15.39 -31.35
CA GLY A 49 -35.84 -16.85 -31.21
C GLY A 49 -34.54 -17.48 -30.72
N GLU A 50 -33.40 -16.79 -30.78
CA GLU A 50 -32.14 -17.31 -30.26
C GLU A 50 -31.91 -16.85 -28.81
N PRO A 51 -31.42 -17.72 -27.91
CA PRO A 51 -31.12 -17.33 -26.54
C PRO A 51 -29.97 -16.32 -26.51
N PRO A 52 -29.97 -15.36 -25.56
CA PRO A 52 -28.92 -14.36 -25.46
C PRO A 52 -27.55 -15.00 -25.23
N ILE A 53 -26.53 -14.52 -25.93
CA ILE A 53 -25.15 -14.98 -25.76
C ILE A 53 -24.45 -14.05 -24.76
N GLU A 54 -23.87 -14.60 -23.69
CA GLU A 54 -23.05 -13.82 -22.76
C GLU A 54 -21.83 -13.23 -23.46
N LEU A 55 -21.68 -11.91 -23.38
CA LEU A 55 -20.55 -11.15 -23.89
C LEU A 55 -19.55 -10.80 -22.77
N CYS A 56 -20.02 -10.65 -21.54
CA CYS A 56 -19.18 -10.31 -20.38
C CYS A 56 -19.63 -11.02 -19.10
N TRP A 57 -18.85 -12.01 -18.67
CA TRP A 57 -19.03 -12.74 -17.41
C TRP A 57 -19.05 -11.87 -16.15
N ALA A 58 -18.40 -10.70 -16.16
CA ALA A 58 -18.20 -9.88 -14.97
C ALA A 58 -19.45 -9.05 -14.61
N CYS A 59 -20.26 -8.68 -15.60
CA CYS A 59 -21.49 -7.91 -15.40
C CYS A 59 -22.73 -8.59 -15.99
N GLY A 60 -22.60 -9.78 -16.57
CA GLY A 60 -23.67 -10.51 -17.23
C GLY A 60 -24.12 -9.90 -18.56
N TRP A 61 -23.35 -8.97 -19.14
CA TRP A 61 -23.71 -8.31 -20.40
C TRP A 61 -23.85 -9.35 -21.50
N SER A 62 -24.95 -9.32 -22.24
CA SER A 62 -25.24 -10.27 -23.30
C SER A 62 -25.56 -9.56 -24.62
N THR A 63 -25.85 -10.34 -25.66
CA THR A 63 -26.35 -9.83 -26.94
C THR A 63 -27.67 -9.07 -26.83
N ASP A 64 -28.45 -9.27 -25.77
CA ASP A 64 -29.67 -8.50 -25.53
C ASP A 64 -29.33 -7.04 -25.20
N GLU A 65 -28.48 -6.83 -24.20
CA GLU A 65 -28.05 -5.49 -23.79
C GLU A 65 -27.22 -4.80 -24.88
N GLN A 66 -26.55 -5.54 -25.77
CA GLN A 66 -25.84 -4.98 -26.91
C GLN A 66 -26.73 -4.13 -27.83
N SER A 67 -28.01 -4.47 -27.94
CA SER A 67 -28.98 -3.73 -28.76
C SER A 67 -29.60 -2.53 -28.05
N SER A 68 -29.32 -2.36 -26.75
CA SER A 68 -29.82 -1.26 -25.93
C SER A 68 -29.17 0.07 -26.28
N SER A 69 -29.91 1.17 -26.12
CA SER A 69 -29.37 2.53 -26.15
C SER A 69 -28.69 2.94 -24.84
N TYR A 70 -28.65 2.04 -23.85
CA TYR A 70 -28.04 2.28 -22.56
C TYR A 70 -26.51 2.35 -22.65
N SER A 71 -25.98 3.54 -22.39
CA SER A 71 -24.55 3.77 -22.18
C SER A 71 -24.25 3.71 -20.68
N PRO A 72 -23.48 2.72 -20.19
CA PRO A 72 -23.22 2.55 -18.77
C PRO A 72 -22.39 3.71 -18.22
N ARG A 73 -22.75 4.15 -17.00
CA ARG A 73 -21.99 5.13 -16.18
C ARG A 73 -21.15 4.44 -15.10
N ILE A 74 -21.29 3.13 -15.04
CA ILE A 74 -20.68 2.26 -14.05
C ILE A 74 -19.66 1.41 -14.80
N HIS A 75 -18.41 1.45 -14.34
CA HIS A 75 -17.32 0.76 -15.00
C HIS A 75 -16.45 0.06 -13.98
N ILE A 76 -16.01 -1.15 -14.28
CA ILE A 76 -14.92 -1.78 -13.52
C ILE A 76 -13.67 -0.94 -13.74
N MET A 77 -13.14 -0.35 -12.67
CA MET A 77 -11.88 0.37 -12.68
C MET A 77 -10.71 -0.55 -12.41
N HIS A 78 -10.89 -1.49 -11.50
CA HIS A 78 -9.84 -2.38 -11.06
C HIS A 78 -10.44 -3.68 -10.53
N THR A 79 -9.71 -4.78 -10.73
CA THR A 79 -10.01 -6.07 -10.10
C THR A 79 -8.73 -6.59 -9.47
N ARG A 80 -8.85 -7.15 -8.27
CA ARG A 80 -7.75 -7.84 -7.59
C ARG A 80 -8.33 -9.01 -6.82
N ARG A 81 -7.87 -10.22 -7.13
CA ARG A 81 -8.42 -11.44 -6.52
C ARG A 81 -9.94 -11.48 -6.74
N ASN A 82 -10.74 -11.56 -5.67
CA ASN A 82 -12.19 -11.52 -5.70
C ASN A 82 -12.75 -10.16 -5.20
N MET A 83 -12.05 -9.06 -5.52
CA MET A 83 -12.50 -7.70 -5.26
C MET A 83 -12.64 -6.95 -6.58
N GLY A 84 -13.79 -6.31 -6.77
CA GLY A 84 -14.08 -5.37 -7.83
C GLY A 84 -14.16 -3.95 -7.30
N LEU A 85 -13.41 -3.03 -7.91
CA LEU A 85 -13.57 -1.60 -7.69
C LEU A 85 -14.23 -0.99 -8.91
N TRP A 86 -15.42 -0.45 -8.72
CA TRP A 86 -16.27 0.12 -9.74
C TRP A 86 -16.31 1.63 -9.63
N SER A 87 -16.20 2.31 -10.75
CA SER A 87 -16.58 3.71 -10.88
C SER A 87 -18.09 3.81 -10.88
N LEU A 88 -18.65 4.73 -10.09
CA LEU A 88 -20.04 5.16 -10.15
C LEU A 88 -20.07 6.61 -10.63
N GLY A 89 -19.96 6.81 -11.95
CA GLY A 89 -19.68 8.13 -12.53
C GLY A 89 -18.35 8.72 -12.06
N SER A 90 -18.25 10.05 -12.01
CA SER A 90 -17.03 10.78 -11.61
C SER A 90 -16.87 10.98 -10.11
N LYS A 91 -17.95 10.79 -9.33
CA LYS A 91 -18.00 11.21 -7.92
C LYS A 91 -17.89 10.08 -6.92
N TRP A 92 -18.22 8.86 -7.33
CA TRP A 92 -18.37 7.74 -6.42
C TRP A 92 -17.64 6.51 -6.94
N LEU A 93 -17.27 5.65 -6.00
CA LEU A 93 -16.70 4.34 -6.21
C LEU A 93 -17.52 3.33 -5.42
N LEU A 94 -17.62 2.11 -5.94
CA LEU A 94 -18.16 0.96 -5.22
C LEU A 94 -17.09 -0.11 -5.17
N CYS A 95 -16.74 -0.55 -3.96
CA CYS A 95 -15.90 -1.71 -3.75
C CYS A 95 -16.81 -2.90 -3.40
N ASP A 96 -16.76 -3.95 -4.22
CA ASP A 96 -17.31 -5.26 -3.92
C ASP A 96 -16.20 -6.22 -3.50
N ARG A 97 -16.47 -7.13 -2.57
CA ARG A 97 -15.56 -8.20 -2.14
C ARG A 97 -16.24 -9.16 -1.17
N PRO A 98 -15.72 -10.38 -0.99
CA PRO A 98 -16.11 -11.25 0.13
C PRO A 98 -16.03 -10.52 1.47
N ASN A 99 -17.00 -10.78 2.34
CA ASN A 99 -16.95 -10.36 3.74
C ASN A 99 -16.25 -11.45 4.55
N ASP A 100 -14.94 -11.32 4.70
CA ASP A 100 -14.12 -12.25 5.49
C ASP A 100 -13.57 -11.56 6.76
N GLU A 101 -12.86 -12.33 7.59
CA GLU A 101 -12.30 -11.87 8.87
C GLU A 101 -11.25 -10.74 8.77
N THR A 102 -10.93 -10.32 7.55
CA THR A 102 -9.89 -9.34 7.26
C THR A 102 -10.44 -7.95 7.08
N MET A 103 -11.77 -7.84 6.98
CA MET A 103 -12.46 -6.63 6.56
C MET A 103 -12.88 -5.72 7.73
N GLY A 104 -13.37 -4.54 7.35
CA GLY A 104 -13.94 -3.55 8.27
C GLY A 104 -12.95 -2.52 8.81
N ASN A 105 -11.66 -2.85 8.92
CA ASN A 105 -10.69 -1.91 9.53
C ASN A 105 -10.55 -0.61 8.74
N ASN A 106 -10.55 -0.67 7.40
CA ASN A 106 -10.50 0.54 6.57
C ASN A 106 -11.67 1.51 6.85
N TYR A 107 -12.91 1.01 6.89
CA TYR A 107 -14.08 1.84 7.20
C TYR A 107 -14.07 2.31 8.66
N MET A 108 -13.74 1.42 9.59
CA MET A 108 -13.69 1.70 11.01
C MET A 108 -12.68 2.81 11.35
N THR A 109 -11.47 2.73 10.81
CA THR A 109 -10.45 3.77 10.99
C THR A 109 -10.86 5.07 10.31
N TRP A 110 -11.39 5.01 9.09
CA TRP A 110 -11.93 6.20 8.42
C TRP A 110 -13.01 6.88 9.27
N GLU A 111 -13.95 6.11 9.83
CA GLU A 111 -15.04 6.63 10.66
C GLU A 111 -14.50 7.25 11.96
N PHE A 112 -13.55 6.58 12.61
CA PHE A 112 -12.87 7.11 13.80
C PHE A 112 -12.20 8.45 13.51
N LEU A 113 -11.38 8.53 12.45
CA LEU A 113 -10.69 9.76 12.08
C LEU A 113 -11.66 10.86 11.65
N ARG A 114 -12.77 10.50 10.99
CA ARG A 114 -13.81 11.46 10.61
C ARG A 114 -14.51 12.08 11.82
N LYS A 115 -14.77 11.30 12.87
CA LYS A 115 -15.33 11.81 14.13
C LYS A 115 -14.42 12.83 14.85
N HIS A 116 -13.15 12.92 14.48
CA HIS A 116 -12.17 13.84 15.08
C HIS A 116 -11.70 14.93 14.10
N GLU A 117 -12.47 15.21 13.03
CA GLU A 117 -12.06 16.17 11.99
C GLU A 117 -11.98 17.63 12.47
N GLU A 118 -12.67 17.97 13.57
CA GLU A 118 -12.61 19.30 14.18
C GLU A 118 -11.25 19.58 14.86
N ASP A 119 -10.65 18.52 15.44
CA ASP A 119 -9.39 18.60 16.17
C ASP A 119 -8.17 18.23 15.30
N HIS A 120 -8.39 17.43 14.26
CA HIS A 120 -7.33 16.89 13.41
C HIS A 120 -7.69 16.99 11.94
N ASN A 121 -6.83 17.65 11.17
CA ASN A 121 -6.97 17.80 9.73
C ASN A 121 -6.23 16.65 9.00
N ILE A 122 -6.74 15.43 9.14
CA ILE A 122 -6.26 14.29 8.37
C ILE A 122 -7.00 14.25 7.02
N PRO A 123 -6.30 14.32 5.86
CA PRO A 123 -6.94 14.24 4.55
C PRO A 123 -7.56 12.86 4.33
N LEU A 124 -8.88 12.79 4.37
CA LEU A 124 -9.65 11.57 4.12
C LEU A 124 -10.51 11.75 2.89
N VAL A 125 -10.95 10.64 2.29
CA VAL A 125 -12.09 10.67 1.36
C VAL A 125 -13.30 11.27 2.09
N LYS A 126 -14.05 12.13 1.38
CA LYS A 126 -15.13 12.92 1.98
C LYS A 126 -16.23 12.07 2.59
N GLU A 127 -16.63 10.99 1.91
CA GLU A 127 -17.67 10.07 2.35
C GLU A 127 -17.26 8.63 2.12
N MET A 128 -17.60 7.76 3.08
CA MET A 128 -17.51 6.31 2.96
C MET A 128 -18.70 5.69 3.67
N ARG A 129 -19.33 4.68 3.06
CA ARG A 129 -20.50 3.99 3.61
C ARG A 129 -20.41 2.50 3.29
N VAL A 130 -20.58 1.67 4.31
CA VAL A 130 -20.82 0.24 4.14
C VAL A 130 -22.31 0.05 3.92
N LEU A 131 -22.68 -0.70 2.88
CA LEU A 131 -24.07 -0.92 2.47
C LEU A 131 -24.65 -2.27 2.93
N THR A 132 -23.79 -3.13 3.49
CA THR A 132 -24.08 -4.51 3.86
C THR A 132 -24.08 -4.67 5.37
N GLU A 133 -24.86 -5.63 5.85
CA GLU A 133 -24.86 -6.02 7.27
C GLU A 133 -23.58 -6.80 7.62
N PRO A 134 -23.18 -6.87 8.91
CA PRO A 134 -21.93 -7.50 9.32
C PRO A 134 -21.80 -8.99 8.95
N ASP A 135 -22.90 -9.72 8.82
CA ASP A 135 -22.96 -11.15 8.54
C ASP A 135 -23.26 -11.49 7.08
N ASP A 136 -23.47 -10.48 6.22
CA ASP A 136 -23.62 -10.69 4.78
C ASP A 136 -22.34 -11.32 4.21
N PRO A 137 -22.42 -12.30 3.28
CA PRO A 137 -21.24 -12.97 2.74
C PRO A 137 -20.38 -12.10 1.81
N ILE A 138 -20.93 -10.97 1.35
CA ILE A 138 -20.28 -10.00 0.46
C ILE A 138 -20.40 -8.64 1.13
N GLN A 139 -19.32 -7.87 1.11
CA GLN A 139 -19.31 -6.49 1.57
C GLN A 139 -19.34 -5.54 0.38
N PHE A 140 -20.26 -4.57 0.43
CA PHE A 140 -20.30 -3.45 -0.50
C PHE A 140 -19.99 -2.16 0.24
N THR A 141 -18.95 -1.46 -0.22
CA THR A 141 -18.56 -0.16 0.34
C THR A 141 -18.58 0.90 -0.74
N VAL A 142 -19.40 1.93 -0.56
CA VAL A 142 -19.45 3.11 -1.43
C VAL A 142 -18.54 4.19 -0.86
N ILE A 143 -17.71 4.76 -1.72
CA ILE A 143 -16.66 5.73 -1.34
C ILE A 143 -16.73 6.93 -2.27
N SER A 144 -16.69 8.15 -1.74
CA SER A 144 -16.53 9.35 -2.56
C SER A 144 -15.16 9.33 -3.22
N ARG A 145 -15.11 9.65 -4.51
CA ARG A 145 -13.86 9.76 -5.26
C ARG A 145 -13.10 11.02 -4.84
N ALA A 146 -11.92 10.85 -4.25
CA ALA A 146 -10.95 11.94 -4.08
C ALA A 146 -10.55 12.46 -5.46
N GLN A 147 -10.63 13.78 -5.65
CA GLN A 147 -10.40 14.40 -6.95
C GLN A 147 -8.91 14.70 -7.09
N GLY A 148 -8.16 13.86 -7.79
CA GLY A 148 -6.71 13.99 -7.94
C GLY A 148 -6.07 12.79 -8.62
N VAL A 149 -4.75 12.70 -8.53
CA VAL A 149 -3.95 11.59 -9.05
C VAL A 149 -3.12 10.98 -7.92
N LEU A 150 -2.66 9.74 -8.09
CA LEU A 150 -1.74 9.14 -7.13
C LEU A 150 -0.43 9.91 -7.11
N LEU A 151 0.17 10.08 -5.93
CA LEU A 151 1.50 10.67 -5.80
C LEU A 151 2.53 9.90 -6.63
N SER A 152 2.41 8.56 -6.67
CA SER A 152 3.28 7.68 -7.48
C SER A 152 3.25 8.02 -8.97
N SER A 153 2.14 8.56 -9.49
CA SER A 153 1.99 8.86 -10.91
C SER A 153 2.68 10.16 -11.32
N VAL A 154 3.01 11.03 -10.36
CA VAL A 154 3.57 12.36 -10.64
C VAL A 154 4.94 12.59 -10.01
N TRP A 155 5.33 11.80 -8.99
CA TRP A 155 6.51 12.04 -8.15
C TRP A 155 7.78 12.36 -8.93
N GLU A 156 8.12 11.55 -9.93
CA GLU A 156 9.31 11.70 -10.77
C GLU A 156 9.35 13.02 -11.56
N SER A 157 8.17 13.59 -11.87
CA SER A 157 8.06 14.85 -12.61
C SER A 157 8.04 16.11 -11.73
N LEU A 158 7.96 15.94 -10.40
CA LEU A 158 7.86 17.05 -9.46
C LEU A 158 9.20 17.78 -9.29
N THR A 159 9.12 19.10 -9.13
CA THR A 159 10.28 19.90 -8.72
C THR A 159 10.67 19.60 -7.27
N ALA A 160 11.93 19.91 -6.90
CA ALA A 160 12.39 19.76 -5.51
C ALA A 160 11.52 20.54 -4.50
N GLN A 161 11.02 21.72 -4.90
CA GLN A 161 10.16 22.55 -4.08
C GLN A 161 8.79 21.90 -3.84
N GLN A 162 8.20 21.28 -4.85
CA GLN A 162 6.95 20.52 -4.72
C GLN A 162 7.14 19.27 -3.87
N LYS A 163 8.22 18.50 -4.09
CA LYS A 163 8.56 17.34 -3.25
C LYS A 163 8.71 17.73 -1.78
N SER A 164 9.39 18.84 -1.49
CA SER A 164 9.50 19.40 -0.14
C SER A 164 8.13 19.80 0.42
N SER A 165 7.27 20.43 -0.37
CA SER A 165 5.92 20.82 0.06
C SER A 165 5.06 19.61 0.44
N TYR A 166 5.10 18.52 -0.33
CA TYR A 166 4.41 17.28 0.03
C TYR A 166 5.00 16.63 1.29
N ALA A 167 6.32 16.69 1.47
CA ALA A 167 6.96 16.23 2.70
C ALA A 167 6.49 17.05 3.92
N ASP A 168 6.39 18.39 3.80
CA ASP A 168 5.89 19.27 4.86
C ASP A 168 4.47 18.86 5.28
N GLN A 169 3.57 18.71 4.31
CA GLN A 169 2.19 18.29 4.54
C GLN A 169 2.13 16.92 5.22
N LEU A 170 2.90 15.94 4.74
CA LEU A 170 2.91 14.60 5.31
C LEU A 170 3.48 14.57 6.73
N VAL A 171 4.48 15.41 7.04
CA VAL A 171 5.00 15.57 8.41
C VAL A 171 3.90 16.06 9.34
N ASP A 172 3.14 17.08 8.94
CA ASP A 172 2.06 17.64 9.77
C ASP A 172 0.91 16.64 9.96
N ILE A 173 0.56 15.88 8.93
CA ILE A 173 -0.43 14.81 9.00
C ILE A 173 0.02 13.72 9.96
N LEU A 174 1.26 13.22 9.83
CA LEU A 174 1.78 12.17 10.69
C LEU A 174 1.94 12.60 12.14
N LYS A 175 2.30 13.87 12.38
CA LYS A 175 2.32 14.42 13.74
C LYS A 175 0.93 14.42 14.36
N GLN A 176 -0.10 14.84 13.63
CA GLN A 176 -1.49 14.80 14.08
C GLN A 176 -1.96 13.37 14.32
N LEU A 177 -1.70 12.45 13.38
CA LEU A 177 -2.08 11.05 13.51
C LEU A 177 -1.48 10.42 14.78
N ARG A 178 -0.23 10.77 15.11
CA ARG A 178 0.48 10.24 16.27
C ARG A 178 0.08 10.88 17.61
N GLN A 179 -0.83 11.86 17.61
CA GLN A 179 -1.46 12.36 18.84
C GLN A 179 -2.47 11.35 19.40
N PHE A 180 -3.07 10.55 18.52
CA PHE A 180 -3.87 9.41 18.95
C PHE A 180 -2.94 8.33 19.51
N THR A 181 -3.10 8.02 20.79
CA THR A 181 -2.29 7.02 21.49
C THR A 181 -3.16 5.96 22.17
N ALA A 182 -2.59 4.79 22.39
CA ALA A 182 -3.20 3.71 23.17
C ALA A 182 -2.19 3.12 24.16
N SER A 183 -2.69 2.39 25.15
CA SER A 183 -1.84 1.71 26.15
C SER A 183 -1.17 0.44 25.62
N ARG A 184 -1.64 -0.09 24.48
CA ARG A 184 -1.19 -1.35 23.86
C ARG A 184 -1.42 -1.33 22.34
N PRO A 185 -0.81 -2.25 21.58
CA PRO A 185 -1.12 -2.42 20.17
C PRO A 185 -2.57 -2.86 19.96
N GLN A 186 -3.32 -2.20 19.09
CA GLN A 186 -4.71 -2.54 18.78
C GLN A 186 -5.27 -1.74 17.60
N LYS A 187 -6.36 -2.21 17.01
CA LYS A 187 -7.24 -1.42 16.13
C LYS A 187 -7.93 -0.30 16.91
N VAL A 188 -8.58 0.62 16.21
CA VAL A 188 -9.30 1.75 16.83
C VAL A 188 -10.47 1.31 17.72
N ASN A 189 -11.03 0.11 17.50
CA ASN A 189 -12.06 -0.49 18.35
C ASN A 189 -11.49 -1.35 19.51
N GLY A 190 -10.17 -1.50 19.61
CA GLY A 190 -9.51 -2.30 20.65
C GLY A 190 -9.19 -3.75 20.27
N ASP A 191 -9.57 -4.21 19.09
CA ASP A 191 -9.25 -5.56 18.60
C ASP A 191 -7.77 -5.71 18.21
N ARG A 192 -7.30 -6.95 18.07
CA ARG A 192 -5.95 -7.25 17.58
C ARG A 192 -5.78 -6.87 16.11
N LEU A 193 -4.57 -6.43 15.76
CA LEU A 193 -4.15 -6.11 14.39
C LEU A 193 -3.63 -7.35 13.69
N TYR A 194 -3.82 -7.44 12.38
CA TYR A 194 -3.02 -8.35 11.55
C TYR A 194 -1.57 -7.83 11.54
N ASP A 195 -0.60 -8.73 11.69
CA ASP A 195 0.80 -8.36 11.79
C ASP A 195 1.41 -8.04 10.42
N SER A 196 1.48 -6.76 10.07
CA SER A 196 2.23 -6.29 8.90
C SER A 196 3.67 -5.89 9.23
N VAL A 197 4.04 -5.89 10.51
CA VAL A 197 5.33 -5.38 11.00
C VAL A 197 6.37 -6.48 11.03
N LEU A 198 6.04 -7.66 11.57
CA LEU A 198 6.97 -8.77 11.77
C LEU A 198 6.50 -10.10 11.18
N ASP A 199 5.28 -10.22 10.62
CA ASP A 199 4.80 -11.53 10.14
C ASP A 199 5.82 -12.22 9.21
N PRO A 200 6.27 -13.44 9.57
CA PRO A 200 7.16 -14.25 8.75
C PRO A 200 6.61 -14.60 7.37
N CYS A 201 5.29 -14.59 7.24
CA CYS A 201 4.62 -14.85 5.98
C CYS A 201 4.73 -13.59 5.12
N SER A 202 5.40 -13.69 3.98
CA SER A 202 5.66 -12.59 3.03
C SER A 202 4.39 -11.95 2.41
N LYS A 203 3.20 -12.29 2.92
CA LYS A 203 1.91 -11.76 2.52
C LYS A 203 1.58 -10.54 3.37
N ARG A 204 1.90 -9.34 2.89
CA ARG A 204 1.27 -8.09 3.37
C ARG A 204 -0.18 -7.95 2.86
N VAL A 205 -0.96 -9.02 2.90
CA VAL A 205 -2.38 -8.97 2.59
C VAL A 205 -3.12 -9.69 3.70
N ALA A 206 -3.94 -8.95 4.45
CA ALA A 206 -4.81 -9.54 5.45
C ALA A 206 -5.67 -10.66 4.79
N PRO A 207 -5.83 -11.81 5.45
CA PRO A 207 -5.34 -12.12 6.79
C PRO A 207 -3.85 -12.49 6.70
N THR A 208 -3.04 -11.83 7.52
CA THR A 208 -1.69 -12.31 7.83
C THR A 208 -1.82 -13.57 8.68
N CYS A 209 -0.82 -14.45 8.69
CA CYS A 209 -0.92 -15.68 9.50
C CYS A 209 -0.85 -15.37 11.00
N HIS A 210 -0.25 -14.23 11.33
CA HIS A 210 -0.06 -13.78 12.70
C HIS A 210 -0.80 -12.47 12.97
N LYS A 211 -1.12 -12.24 14.24
CA LYS A 211 -1.66 -10.98 14.74
C LYS A 211 -0.62 -10.33 15.64
N VAL A 212 -0.64 -8.99 15.70
CA VAL A 212 0.11 -8.24 16.70
C VAL A 212 -0.60 -8.45 18.04
N GLU A 213 0.10 -9.02 19.00
CA GLU A 213 -0.42 -9.25 20.34
C GLU A 213 -0.25 -8.01 21.23
N PHE A 214 -0.90 -8.03 22.40
CA PHE A 214 -0.97 -6.86 23.28
C PHE A 214 0.34 -6.55 24.01
N THR A 215 1.24 -7.53 24.11
CA THR A 215 2.56 -7.39 24.71
C THR A 215 3.65 -7.90 23.77
N ALA A 216 4.89 -7.40 23.93
CA ALA A 216 6.02 -7.86 23.15
C ALA A 216 6.30 -9.36 23.32
N ASP A 217 6.15 -9.88 24.54
CA ASP A 217 6.36 -11.30 24.83
C ASP A 217 5.32 -12.17 24.15
N GLU A 218 4.03 -11.83 24.24
CA GLU A 218 2.97 -12.57 23.54
C GLU A 218 3.16 -12.47 22.02
N TRP A 219 3.61 -11.33 21.52
CA TRP A 219 3.81 -11.13 20.09
C TRP A 219 4.93 -12.03 19.56
N LEU A 220 6.07 -12.10 20.24
CA LEU A 220 7.14 -13.04 19.89
C LEU A 220 6.73 -14.49 20.10
N GLU A 221 5.96 -14.81 21.15
CA GLU A 221 5.49 -16.16 21.40
C GLU A 221 4.56 -16.65 20.29
N ASN A 222 3.73 -15.76 19.74
CA ASN A 222 2.83 -16.03 18.63
C ASN A 222 3.55 -16.44 17.33
N MET A 223 4.83 -16.07 17.17
CA MET A 223 5.68 -16.40 16.01
C MET A 223 6.86 -17.32 16.40
N SER A 224 6.75 -17.98 17.54
CA SER A 224 7.91 -18.61 18.17
C SER A 224 8.37 -19.88 17.45
N GLU A 225 7.48 -20.60 16.76
CA GLU A 225 7.86 -21.76 15.94
C GLU A 225 8.72 -21.30 14.74
N GLU A 226 8.29 -20.24 14.08
CA GLU A 226 8.98 -19.62 12.95
C GLU A 226 10.33 -19.09 13.37
N ILE A 227 10.38 -18.32 14.47
CA ILE A 227 11.62 -17.73 14.98
C ILE A 227 12.61 -18.84 15.38
N ARG A 228 12.17 -19.87 16.11
CA ARG A 228 13.04 -21.00 16.50
C ARG A 228 13.58 -21.75 15.29
N CYS A 229 12.74 -22.04 14.29
CA CYS A 229 13.19 -22.67 13.06
C CYS A 229 14.18 -21.78 12.30
N GLY A 230 13.95 -20.47 12.28
CA GLY A 230 14.83 -19.47 11.70
C GLY A 230 16.19 -19.39 12.38
N ILE A 231 16.22 -19.42 13.72
CA ILE A 231 17.43 -19.49 14.53
C ILE A 231 18.21 -20.77 14.21
N ALA A 232 17.53 -21.92 14.20
CA ALA A 232 18.16 -23.19 13.89
C ALA A 232 18.82 -23.17 12.50
N ALA A 233 18.15 -22.57 11.51
CA ALA A 233 18.67 -22.39 10.16
C ALA A 233 19.86 -21.40 10.11
N LEU A 234 19.77 -20.28 10.82
CA LEU A 234 20.81 -19.25 10.87
C LEU A 234 22.11 -19.76 11.49
N HIS A 235 21.99 -20.60 12.52
CA HIS A 235 23.11 -21.20 13.24
C HIS A 235 23.50 -22.60 12.73
N GLU A 236 22.83 -23.09 11.68
CA GLU A 236 23.01 -24.44 11.12
C GLU A 236 23.04 -25.54 12.20
N THR A 237 22.14 -25.43 13.18
CA THR A 237 22.16 -26.26 14.40
C THR A 237 20.89 -27.09 14.56
N THR A 238 21.01 -28.16 15.33
CA THR A 238 19.90 -29.01 15.79
C THR A 238 19.82 -29.07 17.32
N ASP A 239 20.70 -28.36 18.00
CA ASP A 239 20.76 -28.28 19.45
C ASP A 239 19.60 -27.42 19.98
N PRO A 240 18.61 -28.01 20.67
CA PRO A 240 17.48 -27.25 21.20
C PRO A 240 17.90 -26.26 22.29
N GLU A 241 18.98 -26.52 23.04
CA GLU A 241 19.42 -25.63 24.11
C GLU A 241 19.96 -24.31 23.54
N LEU A 242 20.78 -24.38 22.48
CA LEU A 242 21.24 -23.19 21.77
C LEU A 242 20.10 -22.41 21.11
N VAL A 243 19.11 -23.10 20.53
CA VAL A 243 17.95 -22.43 19.93
C VAL A 243 17.13 -21.67 20.98
N GLU A 244 16.87 -22.29 22.14
CA GLU A 244 16.16 -21.63 23.23
C GLU A 244 16.96 -20.51 23.89
N GLU A 245 18.29 -20.67 24.02
CA GLU A 245 19.19 -19.60 24.48
C GLU A 245 19.04 -18.37 23.58
N LYS A 246 19.15 -18.54 22.26
CA LYS A 246 19.02 -17.45 21.27
C LYS A 246 17.61 -16.86 21.22
N PHE A 247 16.58 -17.68 21.36
CA PHE A 247 15.20 -17.18 21.45
C PHE A 247 14.98 -16.34 22.71
N ARG A 248 15.57 -16.74 23.85
CA ARG A 248 15.53 -15.94 25.08
C ARG A 248 16.30 -14.62 24.92
N GLU A 249 17.49 -14.65 24.30
CA GLU A 249 18.22 -13.42 23.97
C GLU A 249 17.38 -12.46 23.10
N ILE A 250 16.60 -12.98 22.15
CA ILE A 250 15.67 -12.19 21.35
C ILE A 250 14.59 -11.54 22.23
N LYS A 251 13.93 -12.31 23.10
CA LYS A 251 12.87 -11.81 23.99
C LYS A 251 13.40 -10.74 24.93
N ASP A 252 14.54 -11.00 25.58
CA ASP A 252 15.15 -10.08 26.56
C ASP A 252 15.61 -8.75 25.93
N ASN A 253 15.97 -8.76 24.64
CA ASN A 253 16.45 -7.58 23.93
C ASN A 253 15.39 -6.89 23.06
N PHE A 254 14.18 -7.44 22.93
CA PHE A 254 13.15 -6.89 22.06
C PHE A 254 12.78 -5.46 22.47
N PRO A 255 12.63 -4.51 21.52
CA PRO A 255 12.41 -3.12 21.88
C PRO A 255 11.06 -2.94 22.57
N SER A 256 11.00 -2.04 23.54
CA SER A 256 9.72 -1.60 24.11
C SER A 256 8.81 -1.04 23.02
N GLY A 257 7.54 -1.47 23.04
CA GLY A 257 6.54 -1.02 22.09
C GLY A 257 6.03 0.40 22.35
N GLY A 258 6.12 0.91 23.59
CA GLY A 258 5.55 2.20 23.96
C GLY A 258 6.38 3.43 23.51
N PRO A 259 5.74 4.57 23.19
CA PRO A 259 4.29 4.76 23.10
C PRO A 259 3.69 4.08 21.87
N TYR A 260 2.45 3.60 21.99
CA TYR A 260 1.67 3.09 20.86
C TYR A 260 0.87 4.25 20.26
N VAL A 261 1.17 4.57 19.01
CA VAL A 261 0.60 5.71 18.27
C VAL A 261 -0.21 5.18 17.12
N LEU A 262 -1.26 5.90 16.72
CA LEU A 262 -2.01 5.53 15.53
C LEU A 262 -1.11 5.66 14.29
N THR A 263 -1.04 4.57 13.52
CA THR A 263 -0.29 4.45 12.27
C THR A 263 -1.24 4.06 11.15
N HIS A 264 -0.87 4.39 9.90
CA HIS A 264 -1.59 3.95 8.71
C HIS A 264 -1.37 2.45 8.44
N GLY A 265 -0.18 1.93 8.77
CA GLY A 265 0.18 0.52 8.61
C GLY A 265 0.63 0.11 7.20
N ASP A 266 0.18 0.84 6.17
CA ASP A 266 0.65 0.68 4.77
C ASP A 266 0.82 2.04 4.05
N LEU A 267 1.50 2.99 4.68
CA LEU A 267 1.68 4.32 4.09
C LEU A 267 2.72 4.27 2.97
N ASN A 268 2.26 4.45 1.72
CA ASN A 268 3.13 4.50 0.54
C ASN A 268 2.48 5.39 -0.56
N PHE A 269 3.21 5.69 -1.64
CA PHE A 269 2.74 6.61 -2.68
C PHE A 269 1.41 6.22 -3.34
N THR A 270 1.11 4.92 -3.42
CA THR A 270 -0.13 4.43 -4.04
C THR A 270 -1.37 4.64 -3.16
N ASN A 271 -1.15 5.07 -1.92
CA ASN A 271 -2.16 5.38 -0.91
C ASN A 271 -2.28 6.89 -0.63
N ILE A 272 -1.55 7.74 -1.37
CA ILE A 272 -1.59 9.20 -1.27
C ILE A 272 -2.13 9.77 -2.59
N ILE A 273 -3.24 10.50 -2.52
CA ILE A 273 -3.85 11.20 -3.66
C ILE A 273 -3.52 12.70 -3.52
N VAL A 274 -3.05 13.29 -4.61
CA VAL A 274 -2.66 14.70 -4.67
C VAL A 274 -3.39 15.45 -5.78
N LYS A 275 -3.60 16.75 -5.54
CA LYS A 275 -4.16 17.70 -6.50
C LYS A 275 -3.69 19.10 -6.16
N ASP A 276 -3.28 19.86 -7.19
CA ASP A 276 -2.92 21.29 -7.07
C ASP A 276 -1.92 21.55 -5.92
N ASP A 277 -0.83 20.77 -5.86
CA ASP A 277 0.22 20.80 -4.82
C ASP A 277 -0.27 20.52 -3.38
N LYS A 278 -1.42 19.85 -3.23
CA LYS A 278 -1.97 19.43 -1.93
C LYS A 278 -2.21 17.93 -1.86
N ILE A 279 -2.02 17.35 -0.67
CA ILE A 279 -2.51 16.02 -0.34
C ILE A 279 -4.03 16.11 -0.18
N GLU A 280 -4.75 15.57 -1.17
CA GLU A 280 -6.22 15.57 -1.22
C GLU A 280 -6.80 14.48 -0.32
N ALA A 281 -6.20 13.29 -0.31
CA ALA A 281 -6.64 12.19 0.54
C ALA A 281 -5.53 11.16 0.78
N ILE A 282 -5.54 10.57 1.98
CA ILE A 282 -4.87 9.31 2.30
C ILE A 282 -5.93 8.21 2.38
N ILE A 283 -5.67 7.10 1.70
CA ILE A 283 -6.62 6.00 1.50
C ILE A 283 -6.02 4.66 1.91
N ASP A 284 -6.87 3.64 1.99
CA ASP A 284 -6.47 2.25 2.27
C ASP A 284 -5.98 2.02 3.71
N TRP A 285 -6.84 2.36 4.66
CA TRP A 285 -6.59 2.27 6.11
C TRP A 285 -6.74 0.84 6.66
N GLU A 286 -6.63 -0.20 5.83
CA GLU A 286 -6.93 -1.58 6.24
C GLU A 286 -5.94 -2.15 7.27
N TYR A 287 -4.70 -1.64 7.31
CA TYR A 287 -3.69 -2.00 8.31
C TYR A 287 -3.54 -0.98 9.45
N ALA A 288 -4.42 0.03 9.48
CA ALA A 288 -4.28 1.11 10.43
C ALA A 288 -4.56 0.64 11.86
N GLY A 289 -3.80 1.19 12.80
CA GLY A 289 -3.90 0.80 14.19
C GLY A 289 -2.84 1.46 15.06
N TYR A 290 -3.04 1.32 16.36
CA TYR A 290 -2.04 1.70 17.35
C TYR A 290 -0.92 0.67 17.30
N LEU A 291 0.25 1.11 16.86
CA LEU A 291 1.46 0.29 16.78
C LEU A 291 2.59 1.01 17.50
N PRO A 292 3.70 0.30 17.80
CA PRO A 292 4.87 0.95 18.38
C PRO A 292 5.30 2.18 17.59
N TRP A 293 5.77 3.22 18.28
CA TRP A 293 6.16 4.50 17.68
C TRP A 293 7.10 4.39 16.47
N TRP A 294 7.87 3.30 16.38
CA TRP A 294 8.85 3.00 15.35
C TRP A 294 8.30 2.15 14.18
N ALA A 295 7.16 1.48 14.34
CA ALA A 295 6.68 0.43 13.45
C ALA A 295 6.45 0.93 12.02
N GLU A 296 5.84 2.10 11.85
CA GLU A 296 5.53 2.64 10.52
C GLU A 296 6.79 2.99 9.72
N LYS A 297 7.79 3.62 10.35
CA LYS A 297 9.10 3.85 9.72
C LYS A 297 9.79 2.52 9.40
N PHE A 298 9.72 1.54 10.30
CA PHE A 298 10.33 0.23 10.09
C PHE A 298 9.72 -0.49 8.89
N MET A 299 8.39 -0.50 8.78
CA MET A 299 7.67 -1.06 7.63
C MET A 299 8.01 -0.34 6.32
N ASN A 300 8.14 0.99 6.34
CA ASN A 300 8.60 1.78 5.19
C ASN A 300 10.03 1.41 4.80
N ARG A 301 10.96 1.35 5.75
CA ARG A 301 12.37 1.01 5.47
C ARG A 301 12.53 -0.41 4.92
N ARG A 302 11.69 -1.35 5.36
CA ARG A 302 11.76 -2.75 4.95
C ARG A 302 11.28 -2.94 3.51
N ASP A 303 10.17 -2.30 3.13
CA ASP A 303 9.40 -2.70 1.92
C ASP A 303 8.95 -1.52 1.03
N ALA A 304 9.41 -0.28 1.27
CA ALA A 304 9.07 0.85 0.39
C ALA A 304 9.66 0.65 -1.02
N PRO A 305 8.88 0.91 -2.09
CA PRO A 305 9.43 1.08 -3.43
C PRO A 305 10.54 2.13 -3.42
N GLY A 306 11.59 1.97 -4.23
CA GLY A 306 12.75 2.87 -4.21
C GLY A 306 12.41 4.37 -4.28
N GLU A 307 11.35 4.73 -5.01
CA GLU A 307 10.85 6.11 -5.14
C GLU A 307 10.26 6.67 -3.83
N SER A 308 9.63 5.82 -3.01
CA SER A 308 9.09 6.22 -1.71
C SER A 308 10.19 6.56 -0.70
N VAL A 309 11.39 5.99 -0.88
CA VAL A 309 12.54 6.26 0.00
C VAL A 309 12.90 7.75 0.02
N GLU A 310 12.86 8.43 -1.13
CA GLU A 310 13.19 9.86 -1.24
C GLU A 310 12.26 10.71 -0.38
N LEU A 311 10.93 10.55 -0.51
CA LEU A 311 9.97 11.28 0.32
C LEU A 311 10.18 10.98 1.81
N PHE A 312 10.26 9.70 2.17
CA PHE A 312 10.30 9.30 3.58
C PHE A 312 11.59 9.67 4.29
N ASN A 313 12.70 9.79 3.56
CA ASN A 313 13.95 10.37 4.08
C ASN A 313 13.76 11.83 4.51
N LEU A 314 12.93 12.60 3.80
CA LEU A 314 12.58 13.98 4.19
C LEU A 314 11.62 14.00 5.39
N VAL A 315 10.70 13.04 5.47
CA VAL A 315 9.58 13.07 6.42
C VAL A 315 9.97 12.59 7.81
N TRP A 316 10.55 11.39 7.95
CA TRP A 316 10.73 10.74 9.25
C TRP A 316 11.55 11.55 10.28
N PRO A 317 12.69 12.17 9.92
CA PRO A 317 13.46 12.99 10.85
C PRO A 317 12.68 14.20 11.39
N ARG A 318 11.69 14.68 10.63
CA ARG A 318 10.87 15.86 10.96
C ARG A 318 9.60 15.52 11.72
N VAL A 319 9.13 14.27 11.62
CA VAL A 319 8.02 13.73 12.43
C VAL A 319 8.45 13.58 13.89
N HIS A 320 9.59 12.94 14.14
CA HIS A 320 10.16 12.78 15.47
C HIS A 320 11.69 12.61 15.39
N PRO A 321 12.52 13.27 16.23
CA PRO A 321 13.98 13.15 16.15
C PRO A 321 14.50 11.71 16.25
N ASP A 322 13.86 10.87 17.07
CA ASP A 322 14.21 9.45 17.20
C ASP A 322 13.85 8.58 15.98
N LEU A 323 13.11 9.13 15.01
CA LEU A 323 12.87 8.51 13.72
C LEU A 323 13.86 8.99 12.66
N SER A 324 14.86 9.79 13.00
CA SER A 324 15.99 10.08 12.09
C SER A 324 16.86 8.83 11.89
N ASP A 325 17.38 8.63 10.68
CA ASP A 325 18.40 7.60 10.43
C ASP A 325 19.71 7.89 11.19
N SER A 326 19.96 9.14 11.56
CA SER A 326 21.11 9.54 12.41
C SER A 326 20.85 9.42 13.92
N SER A 327 19.69 8.93 14.36
CA SER A 327 19.36 8.79 15.78
C SER A 327 19.98 7.52 16.40
N ASP A 328 20.69 7.69 17.51
CA ASP A 328 21.19 6.55 18.30
C ASP A 328 20.06 5.65 18.82
N ARG A 329 18.88 6.23 19.11
CA ARG A 329 17.72 5.46 19.56
C ARG A 329 17.19 4.58 18.41
N TRP A 330 17.12 5.14 17.20
CA TRP A 330 16.76 4.37 16.01
C TRP A 330 17.77 3.25 15.73
N ALA A 331 19.07 3.57 15.76
CA ALA A 331 20.13 2.58 15.53
C ALA A 331 20.08 1.41 16.54
N ARG A 332 19.88 1.72 17.84
CA ARG A 332 19.69 0.68 18.87
C ARG A 332 18.45 -0.18 18.59
N LEU A 333 17.34 0.46 18.20
CA LEU A 333 16.10 -0.24 17.89
C LEU A 333 16.26 -1.22 16.73
N VAL A 334 16.90 -0.78 15.64
CA VAL A 334 17.21 -1.64 14.49
C VAL A 334 18.09 -2.82 14.93
N LYS A 335 19.10 -2.58 15.76
CA LYS A 335 19.95 -3.65 16.31
C LYS A 335 19.16 -4.66 17.16
N GLN A 336 18.16 -4.20 17.91
CA GLN A 336 17.29 -5.07 18.71
C GLN A 336 16.33 -5.91 17.85
N LEU A 337 15.82 -5.35 16.74
CA LEU A 337 14.94 -6.06 15.81
C LEU A 337 15.68 -7.00 14.85
N SER A 338 16.95 -6.71 14.54
CA SER A 338 17.73 -7.43 13.54
C SER A 338 17.77 -8.96 13.76
N PRO A 339 18.02 -9.50 14.97
CA PRO A 339 18.00 -10.93 15.21
C PRO A 339 16.64 -11.59 14.88
N VAL A 340 15.53 -10.91 15.20
CA VAL A 340 14.17 -11.39 14.89
C VAL A 340 13.96 -11.44 13.39
N VAL A 341 14.30 -10.35 12.69
CA VAL A 341 14.14 -10.23 11.24
C VAL A 341 14.99 -11.26 10.50
N GLU A 342 16.23 -11.48 10.93
CA GLU A 342 17.11 -12.47 10.29
C GLU A 342 16.61 -13.89 10.54
N ALA A 343 16.19 -14.23 11.77
CA ALA A 343 15.58 -15.53 12.04
C ALA A 343 14.38 -15.77 11.12
N ILE A 344 13.44 -14.82 11.09
CA ILE A 344 12.24 -14.89 10.25
C ILE A 344 12.56 -15.06 8.77
N ARG A 345 13.58 -14.37 8.25
CA ARG A 345 14.02 -14.49 6.85
C ARG A 345 14.61 -15.86 6.52
N ARG A 346 15.16 -16.56 7.51
CA ARG A 346 15.73 -17.90 7.36
C ARG A 346 14.71 -19.02 7.54
N THR A 347 13.57 -18.72 8.15
CA THR A 347 12.47 -19.67 8.31
C THR A 347 11.92 -20.09 6.96
N ARG A 348 11.71 -21.41 6.78
CA ARG A 348 11.00 -21.96 5.62
C ARG A 348 9.55 -22.19 6.00
N ILE A 349 8.63 -21.50 5.32
CA ILE A 349 7.19 -21.57 5.56
C ILE A 349 6.52 -22.10 4.30
N LEU A 350 5.62 -23.07 4.48
CA LEU A 350 4.73 -23.57 3.45
C LEU A 350 3.30 -23.18 3.77
N HIS A 351 2.64 -22.60 2.76
CA HIS A 351 1.21 -22.40 2.77
C HIS A 351 0.57 -23.44 1.86
N GLU A 352 0.04 -24.51 2.45
CA GLU A 352 -0.70 -25.52 1.69
C GLU A 352 -2.11 -24.99 1.37
N ARG A 353 -2.51 -25.16 0.10
CA ARG A 353 -3.83 -24.75 -0.38
C ARG A 353 -4.83 -25.82 -0.02
N THR A 354 -5.96 -25.42 0.56
CA THR A 354 -7.05 -26.34 0.89
C THR A 354 -8.01 -26.59 -0.28
N VAL A 355 -7.95 -25.75 -1.31
CA VAL A 355 -8.75 -25.90 -2.54
C VAL A 355 -7.89 -25.68 -3.79
N ASP A 356 -8.27 -26.35 -4.88
CA ASP A 356 -7.59 -26.28 -6.18
C ASP A 356 -7.83 -24.93 -6.88
N ASN A 357 -6.94 -24.60 -7.82
CA ASN A 357 -7.16 -23.47 -8.73
C ASN A 357 -8.08 -23.91 -9.88
N TRP A 358 -8.87 -22.96 -10.39
CA TRP A 358 -9.81 -23.19 -11.47
C TRP A 358 -9.42 -22.37 -12.69
N PHE A 359 -9.59 -22.93 -13.89
CA PHE A 359 -9.42 -22.16 -15.12
C PHE A 359 -10.80 -21.74 -15.65
N ARG A 360 -10.92 -20.46 -15.99
CA ARG A 360 -12.11 -19.97 -16.68
C ARG A 360 -12.17 -20.57 -18.09
N PRO A 361 -13.38 -20.85 -18.63
CA PRO A 361 -13.55 -21.30 -20.00
C PRO A 361 -12.81 -20.42 -21.01
N ALA A 362 -12.50 -20.98 -22.17
CA ALA A 362 -11.83 -20.27 -23.26
C ALA A 362 -12.58 -18.98 -23.61
N PHE A 363 -11.85 -17.88 -23.76
CA PHE A 363 -12.44 -16.59 -24.15
C PHE A 363 -12.58 -16.47 -25.68
N CYS A 364 -11.61 -16.99 -26.42
CA CYS A 364 -11.61 -17.09 -27.89
C CYS A 364 -10.84 -18.36 -28.28
N GLU A 365 -10.95 -18.76 -29.55
CA GLU A 365 -10.11 -19.81 -30.15
C GLU A 365 -8.60 -19.53 -29.95
N CYS A 366 -8.22 -18.25 -29.97
CA CYS A 366 -6.87 -17.77 -29.72
C CYS A 366 -6.40 -17.83 -28.25
N LYS A 367 -7.31 -18.07 -27.30
CA LYS A 367 -7.05 -17.99 -25.86
C LYS A 367 -7.80 -19.12 -25.14
N PRO A 368 -7.19 -20.31 -25.05
CA PRO A 368 -7.86 -21.55 -24.64
C PRO A 368 -8.33 -21.56 -23.18
N TYR A 369 -7.98 -20.54 -22.39
CA TYR A 369 -8.50 -20.30 -21.05
C TYR A 369 -8.68 -18.79 -20.82
N GLY A 370 -9.81 -18.41 -20.23
CA GLY A 370 -10.15 -17.01 -19.93
C GLY A 370 -9.34 -16.41 -18.78
N GLY A 371 -8.60 -17.24 -18.02
CA GLY A 371 -7.79 -16.85 -16.87
C GLY A 371 -7.87 -17.89 -15.76
N GLU A 372 -7.11 -17.67 -14.69
CA GLU A 372 -7.07 -18.56 -13.52
C GLU A 372 -7.80 -17.89 -12.33
N ILE A 373 -8.60 -18.68 -11.62
CA ILE A 373 -9.20 -18.33 -10.34
C ILE A 373 -8.40 -19.10 -9.28
N HIS A 374 -7.55 -18.38 -8.57
CA HIS A 374 -6.79 -18.99 -7.48
C HIS A 374 -7.68 -19.25 -6.27
N SER A 375 -7.45 -20.39 -5.62
CA SER A 375 -8.14 -20.77 -4.39
C SER A 375 -8.13 -19.72 -3.27
N PHE A 376 -7.00 -19.03 -3.10
CA PHE A 376 -6.88 -17.98 -2.09
C PHE A 376 -7.65 -16.71 -2.43
N ALA A 377 -7.97 -16.49 -3.70
CA ALA A 377 -8.73 -15.32 -4.11
C ALA A 377 -10.18 -15.42 -3.65
N ILE A 378 -10.71 -16.64 -3.49
CA ILE A 378 -12.10 -16.93 -3.11
C ILE A 378 -12.24 -17.29 -1.62
N GLY A 379 -11.28 -16.91 -0.77
CA GLY A 379 -11.34 -17.17 0.67
C GLY A 379 -10.99 -18.60 1.09
N GLY A 380 -10.35 -19.39 0.20
CA GLY A 380 -9.83 -20.71 0.58
C GLY A 380 -8.79 -20.60 1.70
N PRO A 381 -8.96 -21.28 2.85
CA PRO A 381 -8.02 -21.18 3.95
C PRO A 381 -6.65 -21.74 3.55
N TRP A 382 -5.60 -21.18 4.13
CA TRP A 382 -4.25 -21.71 4.01
C TRP A 382 -3.94 -22.54 5.24
N LYS A 383 -3.28 -23.69 5.07
CA LYS A 383 -2.60 -24.33 6.18
C LYS A 383 -1.19 -23.77 6.26
N HIS A 384 -0.93 -22.99 7.29
CA HIS A 384 0.41 -22.53 7.64
C HIS A 384 1.20 -23.71 8.20
N ARG A 385 2.42 -23.94 7.71
CA ARG A 385 3.33 -24.95 8.24
C ARG A 385 4.78 -24.50 8.16
N VAL A 386 5.47 -24.55 9.29
CA VAL A 386 6.93 -24.38 9.34
C VAL A 386 7.59 -25.70 8.88
N ILE A 387 8.59 -25.58 8.02
CA ILE A 387 9.33 -26.73 7.49
C ILE A 387 10.76 -26.69 8.02
N ASP A 388 11.29 -27.86 8.40
CA ASP A 388 12.70 -28.03 8.72
C ASP A 388 13.58 -27.44 7.60
N TRP A 389 14.49 -26.55 7.98
CA TRP A 389 15.38 -25.85 7.07
C TRP A 389 16.32 -26.79 6.29
N ARG A 390 16.54 -28.01 6.78
CA ARG A 390 17.32 -29.08 6.12
C ARG A 390 16.52 -29.86 5.09
N ASN A 391 15.19 -29.74 5.09
CA ASN A 391 14.35 -30.45 4.15
C ASN A 391 14.32 -29.69 2.81
N ASP A 392 14.99 -30.26 1.82
CA ASP A 392 15.06 -29.74 0.45
C ASP A 392 14.03 -30.38 -0.51
N GLU A 393 13.20 -31.33 -0.05
CA GLU A 393 12.14 -31.96 -0.88
C GLU A 393 11.14 -30.93 -1.42
N TYR A 394 11.06 -29.78 -0.75
CA TYR A 394 10.17 -28.69 -1.10
C TYR A 394 10.87 -27.60 -1.93
N SER A 395 12.19 -27.65 -2.14
CA SER A 395 12.91 -26.64 -2.92
C SER A 395 12.36 -26.52 -4.36
N GLY A 396 11.91 -25.32 -4.75
CA GLY A 396 11.33 -25.05 -6.08
C GLY A 396 9.81 -25.05 -6.18
N LEU A 397 9.06 -25.29 -5.10
CA LEU A 397 7.60 -25.09 -5.11
C LEU A 397 7.24 -23.59 -5.05
N VAL A 398 6.27 -23.19 -5.86
CA VAL A 398 5.82 -21.79 -6.08
C VAL A 398 5.28 -21.10 -4.81
N ASN A 399 5.04 -21.85 -3.72
CA ASN A 399 4.54 -21.32 -2.44
C ASN A 399 5.60 -21.33 -1.32
N ILE A 400 6.89 -21.39 -1.66
CA ILE A 400 8.00 -21.33 -0.71
C ILE A 400 8.80 -20.08 -0.98
N THR A 401 8.83 -19.19 0.01
CA THR A 401 9.73 -18.04 -0.04
C THR A 401 11.12 -18.51 0.36
N LEU A 402 11.93 -18.90 -0.62
CA LEU A 402 13.37 -19.08 -0.45
C LEU A 402 14.02 -17.70 -0.56
N HIS A 403 14.15 -17.00 0.57
CA HIS A 403 15.11 -15.91 0.67
C HIS A 403 16.52 -16.53 0.70
N LYS A 404 17.06 -16.88 -0.48
CA LYS A 404 18.52 -16.97 -0.61
C LYS A 404 19.03 -15.60 -0.17
N GLY A 405 19.84 -15.58 0.88
CA GLY A 405 20.43 -14.34 1.39
C GLY A 405 21.14 -13.62 0.25
N GLU A 406 20.45 -12.69 -0.40
CA GLU A 406 21.12 -11.50 -0.88
C GLU A 406 21.86 -10.95 0.33
N LYS A 407 23.15 -10.65 0.11
CA LYS A 407 24.14 -10.21 1.10
C LYS A 407 23.46 -9.62 2.31
N LYS A 408 23.78 -10.19 3.49
CA LYS A 408 23.60 -9.61 4.84
C LYS A 408 22.99 -8.22 4.74
N LEU A 409 21.69 -8.11 5.02
CA LEU A 409 20.92 -6.86 5.01
C LEU A 409 21.87 -5.71 5.38
N ASP A 410 22.23 -4.89 4.39
CA ASP A 410 23.46 -4.11 4.48
C ASP A 410 23.27 -2.82 5.26
N TRP A 411 22.86 -3.00 6.52
CA TRP A 411 22.84 -1.94 7.51
C TRP A 411 24.23 -1.34 7.65
N ASP A 412 25.30 -2.12 7.46
CA ASP A 412 26.69 -1.65 7.59
C ASP A 412 27.09 -0.70 6.43
N GLU A 413 26.84 -1.03 5.15
CA GLU A 413 27.08 -0.13 4.00
C GLU A 413 26.13 1.07 4.03
N ARG A 414 24.87 0.88 4.45
CA ARG A 414 23.92 2.00 4.58
C ARG A 414 24.29 2.92 5.73
N ASP A 415 24.75 2.39 6.87
CA ASP A 415 25.26 3.18 7.98
C ASP A 415 26.59 3.85 7.60
N GLU A 416 27.42 3.22 6.76
CA GLU A 416 28.61 3.84 6.18
C GLU A 416 28.27 4.96 5.18
N LEU A 417 27.24 4.78 4.35
CA LEU A 417 26.69 5.82 3.47
C LEU A 417 26.13 6.99 4.29
N LEU A 418 25.35 6.72 5.32
CA LEU A 418 24.81 7.74 6.23
C LEU A 418 25.94 8.47 6.97
N ARG A 419 27.03 7.78 7.34
CA ARG A 419 28.22 8.40 7.92
C ARG A 419 28.90 9.33 6.91
N LYS A 420 29.03 8.90 5.65
CA LYS A 420 29.56 9.74 4.55
C LYS A 420 28.67 10.94 4.27
N GLU A 421 27.35 10.77 4.27
CA GLU A 421 26.39 11.88 4.09
C GLU A 421 26.48 12.88 5.25
N LYS A 422 26.65 12.42 6.49
CA LYS A 422 26.86 13.30 7.64
C LYS A 422 28.18 14.08 7.53
N GLU A 423 29.26 13.43 7.11
CA GLU A 423 30.54 14.09 6.83
C GLU A 423 30.43 15.12 5.69
N ILE A 424 29.62 14.83 4.66
CA ILE A 424 29.35 15.78 3.56
C ILE A 424 28.55 16.98 4.07
N ALA A 425 27.48 16.76 4.84
CA ALA A 425 26.64 17.82 5.38
C ALA A 425 27.43 18.74 6.35
N GLU A 426 28.33 18.19 7.16
CA GLU A 426 29.24 18.98 8.00
C GLU A 426 30.19 19.83 7.16
N LYS A 427 30.76 19.26 6.08
CA LYS A 427 31.61 20.01 5.14
C LYS A 427 30.85 21.11 4.39
N GLU A 428 29.63 20.85 3.95
CA GLU A 428 28.79 21.86 3.30
C GLU A 428 28.47 23.02 4.24
N LYS A 429 28.23 22.73 5.53
CA LYS A 429 28.04 23.75 6.55
C LYS A 429 29.31 24.59 6.77
N GLU A 430 30.48 23.95 6.84
CA GLU A 430 31.76 24.67 6.92
C GLU A 430 32.05 25.53 5.69
N ILE A 431 31.70 25.05 4.49
CA ILE A 431 31.83 25.81 3.25
C ILE A 431 30.92 27.04 3.28
N ALA A 432 29.65 26.88 3.67
CA ALA A 432 28.70 27.97 3.77
C ALA A 432 29.12 29.03 4.80
N GLU A 433 29.72 28.63 5.93
CA GLU A 433 30.31 29.56 6.90
C GLU A 433 31.51 30.32 6.32
N LYS A 434 32.40 29.64 5.60
CA LYS A 434 33.54 30.28 4.92
C LYS A 434 33.09 31.25 3.82
N GLU A 435 32.08 30.90 3.04
CA GLU A 435 31.51 31.78 2.02
C GLU A 435 30.92 33.06 2.63
N LYS A 436 30.25 32.94 3.79
CA LYS A 436 29.78 34.11 4.55
C LYS A 436 30.94 35.00 5.01
N GLU A 437 32.01 34.41 5.55
CA GLU A 437 33.20 35.17 5.96
C GLU A 437 33.88 35.87 4.79
N ILE A 438 33.98 35.22 3.63
CA ILE A 438 34.55 35.81 2.41
C ILE A 438 33.69 36.99 1.96
N ALA A 439 32.37 36.81 1.85
CA ALA A 439 31.45 37.87 1.47
C ALA A 439 31.45 39.06 2.46
N GLU A 440 31.73 38.81 3.74
CA GLU A 440 31.90 39.87 4.74
C GLU A 440 33.23 40.61 4.56
N LYS A 441 34.34 39.90 4.30
CA LYS A 441 35.65 40.50 4.00
C LYS A 441 35.64 41.30 2.70
N GLU A 442 34.92 40.85 1.68
CA GLU A 442 34.75 41.58 0.42
C GLU A 442 33.96 42.88 0.64
N ARG A 443 32.85 42.83 1.38
CA ARG A 443 32.09 44.03 1.76
C ARG A 443 32.93 45.03 2.57
N GLN A 444 33.76 44.55 3.50
CA GLN A 444 34.67 45.41 4.27
C GLN A 444 35.76 46.04 3.37
N ARG A 445 36.27 45.32 2.37
CA ARG A 445 37.23 45.85 1.39
C ARG A 445 36.60 46.89 0.46
N GLU A 446 35.40 46.65 -0.05
CA GLU A 446 34.67 47.61 -0.88
C GLU A 446 34.38 48.90 -0.11
N THR A 447 33.95 48.79 1.16
CA THR A 447 33.72 49.93 2.05
C THR A 447 35.02 50.72 2.30
N SER A 448 36.14 50.03 2.54
CA SER A 448 37.45 50.66 2.74
C SER A 448 37.98 51.33 1.47
N HIS A 449 37.73 50.74 0.29
CA HIS A 449 38.12 51.30 -1.00
C HIS A 449 37.31 52.56 -1.34
N PHE A 450 36.02 52.59 -1.00
CA PHE A 450 35.17 53.77 -1.15
C PHE A 450 35.61 54.90 -0.20
N THR A 451 36.04 54.58 1.02
CA THR A 451 36.52 55.57 1.99
C THR A 451 37.88 56.17 1.60
N MET A 452 38.72 55.43 0.86
CA MET A 452 40.00 55.95 0.32
C MET A 452 39.84 56.79 -0.95
N MET A 453 38.69 56.75 -1.63
CA MET A 453 38.41 57.59 -2.81
C MET A 453 37.72 58.92 -2.47
N GLU A 454 37.25 59.10 -1.23
CA GLU A 454 36.63 60.34 -0.74
C GLU A 454 37.60 61.29 0.01
N PHE A 455 38.89 60.95 0.05
CA PHE A 455 40.01 61.80 0.48
C PHE A 455 40.97 62.03 -0.67
#